data_AF-A0A7V5KPQ2-F1
#
_entry.id   AF-A0A7V5KPQ2-F1
#
_cell.length_a   1.000
_cell.length_b   1.000
_cell.length_c   1.000
_cell.angle_alpha   90.00
_cell.angle_beta   90.00
_cell.angle_gamma   90.00
#
_symmetry.space_group_name_H-M   'P 1'
#
loop_
_entity.id
_entity.type
_entity.pdbx_description
1 polymer ?
#
loop_
_entity_poly.entity_id
_entity_poly.type
_entity_poly.pdbx_seq_one_letter_code
_entity_poly.pdbx_strand_id
1 'polypeptide(L)'
;MRRMRRTMNDSPTPAQKAAHTRKWRRASRLAHMRAKNAKTFAKYVLAKQGYRVLSLDSPRGFEYKGIVDLVAVKRDRKDPDKLRVVLIQVKGGTAKVTLEEIRRLRKAVDKVEVTWNVAEKPKKQVRFWNAIK
;
A
#
# COMPACT_ATOMS: atom_id res chain seq x y z
N MET A 1 -16.23 23.79 -54.06
CA MET A 1 -16.43 24.51 -52.78
C MET A 1 -17.60 23.91 -52.03
N ARG A 2 -17.38 23.13 -50.96
CA ARG A 2 -18.45 22.68 -50.04
C ARG A 2 -17.98 22.95 -48.62
N ARG A 3 -18.75 23.77 -47.90
CA ARG A 3 -18.44 24.40 -46.61
C ARG A 3 -17.95 23.40 -45.55
N MET A 4 -16.82 23.74 -44.92
CA MET A 4 -16.48 23.34 -43.56
C MET A 4 -17.66 23.64 -42.62
N ARG A 5 -18.14 22.65 -41.85
CA ARG A 5 -18.73 22.90 -40.53
C ARG A 5 -17.70 22.52 -39.48
N ARG A 6 -17.05 23.54 -38.94
CA ARG A 6 -16.26 23.48 -37.71
C ARG A 6 -17.11 22.87 -36.59
N THR A 7 -16.55 21.83 -36.00
CA THR A 7 -16.75 21.28 -34.65
C THR A 7 -17.54 22.17 -33.69
N MET A 8 -18.76 21.74 -33.33
CA MET A 8 -19.38 22.19 -32.08
C MET A 8 -18.48 21.69 -30.93
N ASN A 9 -17.93 22.63 -30.16
CA ASN A 9 -17.27 22.33 -28.90
C ASN A 9 -18.34 21.81 -27.92
N ASP A 10 -18.55 20.49 -27.89
CA ASP A 10 -19.39 19.80 -26.90
C ASP A 10 -18.70 19.80 -25.53
N SER A 11 -18.52 20.99 -24.96
CA SER A 11 -18.07 21.13 -23.59
C SER A 11 -19.21 20.68 -22.68
N PRO A 12 -18.99 19.71 -21.76
CA PRO A 12 -20.04 19.20 -20.91
C PRO A 12 -20.65 20.33 -20.07
N THR A 13 -21.97 20.35 -19.97
CA THR A 13 -22.70 21.33 -19.17
C THR A 13 -22.26 21.25 -17.70
N PRO A 14 -22.42 22.32 -16.90
CA PRO A 14 -22.11 22.27 -15.47
C PRO A 14 -22.80 21.10 -14.75
N ALA A 15 -24.04 20.77 -15.13
CA ALA A 15 -24.77 19.62 -14.61
C ALA A 15 -24.12 18.27 -15.00
N GLN A 16 -23.68 18.12 -16.25
CA GLN A 16 -22.95 16.93 -16.72
C GLN A 16 -21.59 16.79 -16.02
N LYS A 17 -20.85 17.90 -15.86
CA LYS A 17 -19.59 17.94 -15.08
C LYS A 17 -19.80 17.55 -13.62
N ALA A 18 -20.86 18.05 -12.98
CA ALA A 18 -21.22 17.71 -11.61
C ALA A 18 -21.61 16.23 -11.46
N ALA A 19 -22.42 15.70 -12.38
CA ALA A 19 -22.80 14.29 -12.40
C ALA A 19 -21.58 13.37 -12.60
N HIS A 20 -20.70 13.70 -13.54
CA HIS A 20 -19.44 13.00 -13.76
C HIS A 20 -18.57 12.99 -12.51
N THR A 21 -18.40 14.16 -11.87
CA THR A 21 -17.62 14.30 -10.63
C THR A 21 -18.20 13.44 -9.50
N ARG A 22 -19.53 13.42 -9.32
CA ARG A 22 -20.20 12.56 -8.32
C ARG A 22 -19.96 11.08 -8.60
N LYS A 23 -20.05 10.65 -9.86
CA LYS A 23 -19.76 9.27 -10.27
C LYS A 23 -18.32 8.88 -9.92
N TRP A 24 -17.35 9.73 -10.25
CA TRP A 24 -15.93 9.48 -9.93
C TRP A 24 -15.66 9.43 -8.43
N ARG A 25 -16.24 10.35 -7.65
CA ARG A 25 -16.12 10.34 -6.18
C ARG A 25 -16.68 9.06 -5.59
N ARG A 26 -17.84 8.59 -6.06
CA ARG A 26 -18.43 7.32 -5.62
C ARG A 26 -17.55 6.13 -5.98
N ALA A 27 -17.04 6.08 -7.22
CA ALA A 27 -16.15 5.02 -7.67
C ALA A 27 -14.86 4.97 -6.84
N SER A 28 -14.23 6.12 -6.61
CA SER A 28 -13.03 6.26 -5.76
C SER A 28 -13.30 5.79 -4.32
N ARG A 29 -14.41 6.22 -3.72
CA ARG A 29 -14.80 5.74 -2.37
C ARG A 29 -14.98 4.22 -2.32
N LEU A 30 -15.64 3.62 -3.30
CA LEU A 30 -15.84 2.17 -3.36
C LEU A 30 -14.52 1.42 -3.53
N ALA A 31 -13.63 1.91 -4.40
CA ALA A 31 -12.30 1.35 -4.58
C ALA A 31 -11.50 1.38 -3.27
N HIS A 32 -11.52 2.52 -2.57
CA HIS A 32 -10.85 2.68 -1.28
C HIS A 32 -11.37 1.70 -0.21
N MET A 33 -12.69 1.55 -0.09
CA MET A 33 -13.27 0.59 0.85
C MET A 33 -12.88 -0.85 0.53
N ARG A 34 -12.86 -1.23 -0.76
CA ARG A 34 -12.43 -2.57 -1.18
C ARG A 34 -10.96 -2.83 -0.91
N ALA A 35 -10.10 -1.85 -1.15
CA ALA A 35 -8.68 -1.93 -0.84
C ALA A 35 -8.45 -2.13 0.67
N LYS A 36 -9.14 -1.34 1.50
CA LYS A 36 -9.11 -1.49 2.96
C LYS A 36 -9.55 -2.89 3.41
N ASN A 37 -10.66 -3.38 2.88
CA ASN A 37 -11.15 -4.72 3.22
C ASN A 37 -10.15 -5.80 2.82
N ALA A 38 -9.56 -5.72 1.63
CA ALA A 38 -8.54 -6.67 1.17
C ALA A 38 -7.31 -6.68 2.11
N LYS A 39 -6.84 -5.50 2.55
CA LYS A 39 -5.74 -5.40 3.52
C LYS A 39 -6.11 -6.02 4.88
N THR A 40 -7.34 -5.80 5.35
CA THR A 40 -7.83 -6.42 6.59
C THR A 40 -7.83 -7.94 6.50
N PHE A 41 -8.34 -8.51 5.41
CA PHE A 41 -8.33 -9.96 5.21
C PHE A 41 -6.91 -10.53 5.10
N ALA A 42 -6.03 -9.85 4.36
CA ALA A 42 -4.63 -10.26 4.26
C ALA A 42 -3.95 -10.30 5.64
N LYS A 43 -4.12 -9.24 6.45
CA LYS A 43 -3.61 -9.20 7.83
C LYS A 43 -4.15 -10.34 8.68
N TYR A 44 -5.46 -10.61 8.59
CA TYR A 44 -6.10 -11.69 9.33
C TYR A 44 -5.50 -13.07 9.00
N VAL A 45 -5.33 -13.37 7.71
CA VAL A 45 -4.73 -14.64 7.26
C VAL A 45 -3.28 -14.77 7.74
N LEU A 46 -2.49 -13.69 7.61
CA LEU A 46 -1.09 -13.66 8.06
C LEU A 46 -0.98 -13.81 9.59
N ALA A 47 -1.85 -13.16 10.34
CA ALA A 47 -1.89 -13.25 11.80
C ALA A 47 -2.18 -14.68 12.27
N LYS A 48 -3.13 -15.38 11.61
CA LYS A 48 -3.39 -16.81 11.86
C LYS A 48 -2.16 -17.69 11.62
N GLN A 49 -1.32 -17.31 10.67
CA GLN A 49 -0.06 -18.00 10.38
C GLN A 49 1.09 -17.58 11.33
N GLY A 50 0.82 -16.73 12.32
CA GLY A 50 1.79 -16.28 13.33
C GLY A 50 2.66 -15.10 12.90
N TYR A 51 2.32 -14.40 11.83
CA TYR A 51 3.01 -13.17 11.45
C TYR A 51 2.50 -11.96 12.25
N ARG A 52 3.39 -11.03 12.55
CA ARG A 52 3.08 -9.66 12.92
C ARG A 52 3.14 -8.82 11.64
N VAL A 53 2.13 -7.98 11.40
CA VAL A 53 1.97 -7.29 10.12
C VAL A 53 1.90 -5.78 10.33
N LEU A 54 2.72 -5.05 9.58
CA LEU A 54 2.71 -3.59 9.49
C LEU A 54 2.08 -3.16 8.16
N SER A 55 1.28 -2.10 8.18
CA SER A 55 0.82 -1.42 6.96
C SER A 55 1.71 -0.22 6.64
N LEU A 56 2.04 -0.08 5.36
CA LEU A 56 2.81 1.06 4.83
C LEU A 56 1.88 2.14 4.23
N ASP A 57 0.66 2.25 4.75
CA ASP A 57 -0.24 3.33 4.36
C ASP A 57 0.35 4.68 4.81
N SER A 58 0.07 5.75 4.06
CA SER A 58 0.43 7.11 4.48
C SER A 58 -0.15 7.45 5.86
N PRO A 59 0.38 8.45 6.59
CA PRO A 59 -0.17 8.86 7.89
C PRO A 59 -1.67 9.21 7.86
N ARG A 60 -2.18 9.64 6.71
CA ARG A 60 -3.59 9.95 6.48
C ARG A 60 -4.44 8.72 6.09
N GLY A 61 -3.84 7.53 6.07
CA GLY A 61 -4.50 6.25 5.75
C GLY A 61 -4.79 6.04 4.26
N PHE A 62 -4.14 6.79 3.38
CA PHE A 62 -4.17 6.56 1.92
C PHE A 62 -3.06 5.61 1.50
N GLU A 63 -3.29 4.89 0.40
CA GLU A 63 -2.28 4.06 -0.25
C GLU A 63 -1.04 4.89 -0.60
N TYR A 64 0.13 4.35 -0.27
CA TYR A 64 1.39 4.96 -0.63
C TYR A 64 1.77 4.59 -2.07
N LYS A 65 2.61 5.40 -2.74
CA LYS A 65 3.00 5.17 -4.15
C LYS A 65 3.87 3.92 -4.37
N GLY A 66 4.29 3.26 -3.29
CA GLY A 66 5.13 2.07 -3.31
C GLY A 66 4.39 0.82 -3.81
N ILE A 67 5.15 -0.20 -4.19
CA ILE A 67 4.60 -1.51 -4.59
C ILE A 67 4.22 -2.38 -3.38
N VAL A 68 4.77 -2.08 -2.21
CA VAL A 68 4.58 -2.83 -0.97
C VAL A 68 3.48 -2.17 -0.15
N ASP A 69 2.42 -2.91 0.15
CA ASP A 69 1.33 -2.48 1.01
C ASP A 69 1.53 -2.88 2.48
N LEU A 70 2.02 -4.10 2.68
CA LEU A 70 2.20 -4.71 3.99
C LEU A 70 3.61 -5.30 4.12
N VAL A 71 4.15 -5.23 5.34
CA VAL A 71 5.34 -5.98 5.75
C VAL A 71 4.93 -6.97 6.83
N ALA A 72 5.14 -8.26 6.59
CA ALA A 72 4.86 -9.30 7.55
C ALA A 72 6.18 -9.84 8.13
N VAL A 73 6.29 -9.89 9.45
CA VAL A 73 7.47 -10.36 10.18
C VAL A 73 7.08 -11.51 11.08
N LYS A 74 7.89 -12.57 11.10
CA LYS A 74 7.72 -13.73 11.98
C LYS A 74 9.08 -14.21 12.45
N ARG A 75 9.21 -14.48 13.75
CA ARG A 75 10.38 -15.18 14.31
C ARG A 75 10.33 -16.65 13.90
N ASP A 76 11.49 -17.21 13.56
CA ASP A 76 11.57 -18.66 13.36
C ASP A 76 11.27 -19.39 14.68
N ARG A 77 10.68 -20.58 14.58
CA ARG A 77 10.27 -21.35 15.75
C ARG A 77 11.44 -22.10 16.38
N LYS A 78 12.44 -22.48 15.58
CA LYS A 78 13.62 -23.24 16.02
C LYS A 78 14.76 -22.30 16.41
N ASP A 79 14.88 -21.19 15.70
CA ASP A 79 15.91 -20.17 15.91
C ASP A 79 15.26 -18.79 16.19
N PRO A 80 15.07 -18.41 17.47
CA PRO A 80 14.39 -17.17 17.83
C PRO A 80 15.05 -15.88 17.32
N ASP A 81 16.36 -15.94 17.00
CA ASP A 81 17.13 -14.81 16.49
C ASP A 81 16.95 -14.62 14.99
N LYS A 82 16.42 -15.63 14.29
CA LYS A 82 16.09 -15.55 12.87
C LYS A 82 14.72 -14.92 12.65
N LEU A 83 14.70 -13.84 11.86
CA LEU A 83 13.47 -13.20 11.40
C LEU A 83 13.17 -13.55 9.94
N ARG A 84 11.92 -13.94 9.68
CA ARG A 84 11.36 -13.99 8.33
C ARG A 84 10.59 -12.71 8.07
N VAL A 85 11.00 -11.97 7.04
CA VAL A 85 10.34 -10.75 6.56
C VAL A 85 9.74 -11.03 5.18
N VAL A 86 8.48 -10.64 4.98
CA VAL A 86 7.77 -10.80 3.70
C VAL A 86 7.18 -9.46 3.29
N LEU A 87 7.53 -8.99 2.09
CA LEU A 87 6.92 -7.84 1.45
C LEU A 87 5.69 -8.27 0.66
N ILE A 88 4.56 -7.61 0.88
CA ILE A 88 3.27 -8.04 0.32
C ILE A 88 2.60 -6.87 -0.36
N GLN A 89 2.22 -7.08 -1.62
CA GLN A 89 1.27 -6.22 -2.33
C GLN A 89 -0.13 -6.81 -2.16
N VAL A 90 -1.10 -5.97 -1.84
CA VAL A 90 -2.49 -6.39 -1.64
C VAL A 90 -3.34 -5.91 -2.82
N LYS A 91 -4.09 -6.85 -3.40
CA LYS A 91 -5.07 -6.55 -4.45
C LYS A 91 -6.48 -6.68 -3.89
N GLY A 92 -7.34 -5.72 -4.24
CA GLY A 92 -8.75 -5.73 -3.89
C GLY A 92 -9.65 -5.78 -5.12
N GLY A 93 -10.85 -6.35 -4.96
CA GLY A 93 -11.85 -6.41 -6.02
C GLY A 93 -11.42 -7.29 -7.20
N THR A 94 -11.64 -6.82 -8.42
CA THR A 94 -11.34 -7.54 -9.68
C THR A 94 -9.94 -7.26 -10.22
N ALA A 95 -9.09 -6.56 -9.46
CA ALA A 95 -7.74 -6.21 -9.88
C ALA A 95 -6.88 -7.47 -10.02
N LYS A 96 -6.31 -7.68 -11.21
CA LYS A 96 -5.38 -8.78 -11.47
C LYS A 96 -3.95 -8.38 -11.07
N VAL A 97 -3.16 -9.37 -10.67
CA VAL A 97 -1.72 -9.20 -10.50
C VAL A 97 -1.06 -9.25 -11.88
N THR A 98 -0.20 -8.28 -12.16
CA THR A 98 0.54 -8.20 -13.43
C THR A 98 1.98 -8.68 -13.27
N LEU A 99 2.61 -9.09 -14.38
CA LEU A 99 4.03 -9.49 -14.38
C LEU A 99 4.96 -8.34 -13.99
N GLU A 100 4.62 -7.12 -14.38
CA GLU A 100 5.39 -5.93 -14.00
C GLU A 100 5.37 -5.72 -12.48
N GLU A 101 4.21 -5.88 -11.84
CA GLU A 101 4.07 -5.77 -10.39
C GLU A 101 4.88 -6.82 -9.66
N ILE A 102 4.87 -8.07 -10.13
CA ILE A 102 5.71 -9.14 -9.58
C ILE A 102 7.19 -8.76 -9.69
N ARG A 103 7.64 -8.26 -10.85
CA ARG A 103 9.03 -7.81 -11.04
C ARG A 103 9.37 -6.65 -10.10
N ARG A 104 8.48 -5.67 -9.94
CA ARG A 104 8.69 -4.53 -9.04
C ARG A 104 8.73 -4.97 -7.58
N LEU A 105 7.87 -5.90 -7.16
CA LEU A 105 7.86 -6.43 -5.80
C LEU A 105 9.13 -7.24 -5.51
N ARG A 106 9.60 -8.05 -6.46
CA ARG A 106 10.89 -8.74 -6.34
C ARG A 106 12.05 -7.75 -6.19
N LYS A 107 12.12 -6.73 -7.05
CA LYS A 107 13.12 -5.66 -6.94
C LYS A 107 13.03 -4.86 -5.65
N ALA A 108 11.87 -4.84 -4.98
CA ALA A 108 11.74 -4.19 -3.69
C ALA A 108 12.40 -4.99 -2.56
N VAL A 109 12.50 -6.31 -2.68
CA VAL A 109 13.23 -7.17 -1.73
C VAL A 109 14.71 -6.81 -1.74
N ASP A 110 15.30 -6.59 -2.92
CA ASP A 110 16.71 -6.21 -3.08
C ASP A 110 17.04 -4.83 -2.46
N LYS A 111 16.02 -4.05 -2.10
CA LYS A 111 16.13 -2.72 -1.50
C LYS A 111 15.79 -2.70 -0.01
N VAL A 112 15.59 -3.86 0.61
CA VAL A 112 15.36 -3.93 2.06
C VAL A 112 16.67 -3.69 2.78
N GLU A 113 16.75 -2.57 3.49
CA GLU A 113 17.87 -2.25 4.35
C GLU A 113 17.59 -2.76 5.77
N VAL A 114 18.50 -3.57 6.31
CA VAL A 114 18.43 -4.08 7.68
C VAL A 114 19.66 -3.58 8.43
N THR A 115 19.42 -2.91 9.55
CA THR A 115 20.46 -2.44 10.48
C THR A 115 20.15 -2.91 11.89
N TRP A 116 21.12 -2.80 12.80
CA TRP A 116 20.97 -3.19 14.20
C TRP A 116 21.15 -1.99 15.13
N ASN A 117 20.43 -2.03 16.25
CA ASN A 117 20.51 -1.01 17.29
C ASN A 117 20.11 -1.60 18.64
N VAL A 118 20.55 -0.97 19.72
CA VAL A 118 20.15 -1.30 21.08
C VAL A 118 19.43 -0.09 21.65
N ALA A 119 18.20 -0.30 22.13
CA ALA A 119 17.42 0.72 22.83
C ALA A 119 17.50 0.46 24.33
N GLU A 120 17.97 1.43 25.10
CA GLU A 120 18.08 1.37 26.55
C GLU A 120 17.27 2.50 27.18
N LYS A 121 16.63 2.26 28.32
CA LYS A 121 15.86 3.29 29.04
C LYS A 121 16.45 3.56 30.43
N PRO A 122 17.58 4.29 30.56
CA PRO A 122 18.03 4.75 31.86
C PRO A 122 17.08 5.85 32.36
N LYS A 123 16.37 5.57 33.47
CA LYS A 123 15.36 6.46 34.08
C LYS A 123 14.15 6.73 33.14
N LYS A 124 13.94 8.00 32.75
CA LYS A 124 12.75 8.46 31.99
C LYS A 124 13.02 8.71 30.50
N GLN A 125 14.24 8.48 30.01
CA GLN A 125 14.61 8.71 28.61
C GLN A 125 15.00 7.40 27.93
N VAL A 126 14.63 7.23 26.66
CA VAL A 126 15.09 6.14 25.80
C VAL A 126 16.30 6.63 25.02
N ARG A 127 17.38 5.85 25.01
CA ARG A 127 18.61 6.09 24.25
C ARG A 127 18.81 4.94 23.28
N PHE A 128 19.27 5.26 22.08
CA PHE A 128 19.69 4.27 21.08
C PHE A 128 21.22 4.29 20.99
N TRP A 129 21.84 3.11 20.99
CA TRP A 129 23.30 2.97 21.01
C TRP A 129 23.93 3.28 19.65
N ASN A 130 23.23 2.94 18.56
CA ASN A 130 23.59 3.38 17.21
C ASN A 130 22.67 4.52 16.78
N ALA A 131 23.14 5.37 15.88
CA ALA A 131 22.26 6.36 15.24
C ALA A 131 21.21 5.63 14.39
N ILE A 132 19.93 5.93 14.63
CA ILE A 132 18.89 5.69 13.63
C ILE A 132 19.06 6.82 12.62
N LYS A 133 19.66 6.51 11.45
CA LYS A 133 19.73 7.46 10.34
C LYS A 133 18.37 7.60 9.67
#